data_AF-A0A6G1ZKH4-F1
#
_entry.id   AF-A0A6G1ZKH4-F1
#
_cell.length_a   1.000
_cell.length_b   1.000
_cell.length_c   1.000
_cell.angle_alpha   90.00
_cell.angle_beta   90.00
_cell.angle_gamma   90.00
#
_symmetry.space_group_name_H-M   'P 1'
#
loop_
_entity.id
_entity.type
_entity.pdbx_description
1 polymer ?
#
loop_
_entity_poly.entity_id
_entity_poly.type
_entity_poly.pdbx_seq_one_letter_code
_entity_poly.pdbx_strand_id
1 'polypeptide(L)'
;MDIEFKQIYPPLRDCVNRLIERKIQAGRDRTAANYRSAWNKFVAYKGRKVRELTIADLTAGLVQEFVMWLLQDKKSRNDELSPGSQDFYLRNLKAIYNNIKKDLHYHDPAGNPFAGLHITVPSTRKRALPERDIKRLARLDLSDRPEQLEALHLSLFLFYARGMCFVDAYKLEQDNVHYGYIQYNRSKTQAVLQVKITSEMHHIMQLYKRKDSRWVFPFLHEKLVGKGVLTAQSSLHRVNEYLKEIGDRLNLPYPLTTYVMRHSWASLMLESGSEIGVISQSLGHMSLQTTQIYLGQLSKSKMDKASEDMLDHLVRGSRKKQLQEPSEPVPAPPAPVSTPPVVVRQPQPSSGSRWKNVLTSLATRLLMFATS
;
A
#
# COMPACT_ATOMS: atom_id res chain seq x y z
N MET A 1 -39.91 -50.18 -6.30
CA MET A 1 -39.07 -49.84 -7.47
C MET A 1 -38.91 -48.33 -7.40
N ASP A 2 -37.94 -47.87 -6.62
CA ASP A 2 -37.75 -46.45 -6.34
C ASP A 2 -37.17 -45.80 -7.60
N ILE A 3 -38.01 -45.06 -8.30
CA ILE A 3 -37.58 -44.20 -9.40
C ILE A 3 -36.85 -43.04 -8.73
N GLU A 4 -35.53 -43.16 -8.58
CA GLU A 4 -34.67 -42.02 -8.28
C GLU A 4 -34.87 -40.99 -9.40
N PHE A 5 -35.68 -39.97 -9.12
CA PHE A 5 -35.70 -38.75 -9.92
C PHE A 5 -34.31 -38.13 -9.79
N LYS A 6 -33.43 -38.46 -10.73
CA LYS A 6 -32.10 -37.86 -10.84
C LYS A 6 -32.33 -36.38 -11.13
N GLN A 7 -32.23 -35.55 -10.08
CA GLN A 7 -32.46 -34.11 -10.17
C GLN A 7 -31.56 -33.54 -11.26
N ILE A 8 -32.17 -33.09 -12.36
CA ILE A 8 -31.44 -32.57 -13.51
C ILE A 8 -31.04 -31.13 -13.17
N TYR A 9 -29.79 -30.97 -12.75
CA TYR A 9 -29.23 -29.65 -12.51
C TYR A 9 -28.94 -28.94 -13.85
N PRO A 10 -29.18 -27.62 -13.94
CA PRO A 10 -28.82 -26.87 -15.13
C PRO A 10 -27.30 -26.91 -15.38
N PRO A 11 -26.86 -26.68 -16.63
CA PRO A 11 -25.44 -26.57 -16.95
C PRO A 11 -24.74 -25.55 -16.05
N LEU A 12 -23.60 -25.94 -15.50
CA LEU A 12 -22.82 -25.14 -14.56
C LEU A 12 -22.46 -23.78 -15.18
N ARG A 13 -22.14 -23.76 -16.49
CA ARG A 13 -21.85 -22.54 -17.24
C ARG A 13 -22.96 -21.49 -17.11
N ASP A 14 -24.22 -21.92 -17.20
CA ASP A 14 -25.36 -21.00 -17.18
C ASP A 14 -25.58 -20.45 -15.78
N CYS A 15 -25.40 -21.28 -14.76
CA CYS A 15 -25.39 -20.84 -13.36
C CYS A 15 -24.31 -19.79 -13.09
N VAL A 16 -23.10 -20.01 -13.62
CA VAL A 16 -21.98 -19.06 -13.46
C VAL A 16 -22.28 -17.73 -14.18
N ASN A 17 -22.79 -17.78 -15.41
CA ASN A 17 -23.15 -16.57 -16.16
C ASN A 17 -24.23 -15.76 -15.42
N ARG A 18 -25.31 -16.41 -14.96
CA ARG A 18 -26.36 -15.76 -14.15
C ARG A 18 -25.81 -15.18 -12.85
N LEU A 19 -24.86 -15.86 -12.19
CA LEU A 19 -24.19 -15.32 -11.00
C LEU A 19 -23.39 -14.06 -11.32
N ILE A 20 -22.62 -14.06 -12.41
CA ILE A 20 -21.84 -12.90 -12.85
C ILE A 20 -22.75 -11.71 -13.18
N GLU A 21 -23.83 -11.92 -13.92
CA GLU A 21 -24.80 -10.88 -14.26
C GLU A 21 -25.46 -10.28 -13.02
N ARG A 22 -25.89 -11.12 -12.06
CA ARG A 22 -26.43 -10.63 -10.78
C ARG A 22 -25.42 -9.79 -10.00
N LYS A 23 -24.12 -10.11 -10.04
CA LYS A 23 -23.09 -9.27 -9.40
C LYS A 23 -22.94 -7.93 -10.11
N ILE A 24 -23.04 -7.88 -11.44
CA ILE A 24 -23.00 -6.62 -12.21
C ILE A 24 -24.22 -5.76 -11.87
N GLN A 25 -25.43 -6.33 -11.90
CA GLN A 25 -26.67 -5.62 -11.56
C GLN A 25 -26.65 -5.08 -10.13
N ALA A 26 -25.97 -5.77 -9.21
CA ALA A 26 -25.77 -5.31 -7.84
C ALA A 26 -24.62 -4.29 -7.66
N GLY A 27 -24.04 -3.76 -8.76
CA GLY A 27 -22.93 -2.81 -8.73
C GLY A 27 -21.60 -3.40 -8.23
N ARG A 28 -21.42 -4.73 -8.30
CA ARG A 28 -20.23 -5.45 -7.83
C ARG A 28 -19.35 -5.91 -8.99
N ASP A 29 -19.02 -4.98 -9.89
CA ASP A 29 -18.29 -5.26 -11.15
C ASP A 29 -16.95 -5.96 -10.93
N ARG A 30 -16.19 -5.56 -9.89
CA ARG A 30 -14.91 -6.20 -9.59
C ARG A 30 -15.06 -7.66 -9.16
N THR A 31 -16.08 -7.97 -8.38
CA THR A 31 -16.39 -9.37 -8.00
C THR A 31 -16.83 -10.16 -9.23
N ALA A 32 -17.67 -9.58 -10.08
CA ALA A 32 -18.09 -10.19 -11.34
C ALA A 32 -16.90 -10.50 -12.25
N ALA A 33 -15.97 -9.55 -12.41
CA ALA A 33 -14.75 -9.72 -13.18
C ALA A 33 -13.85 -10.82 -12.59
N ASN A 34 -13.70 -10.89 -11.27
CA ASN A 34 -12.95 -11.95 -10.61
C ASN A 34 -13.57 -13.34 -10.86
N TYR A 35 -14.90 -13.44 -10.77
CA TYR A 35 -15.61 -14.69 -11.06
C TYR A 35 -15.44 -15.10 -12.52
N ARG A 36 -15.56 -14.16 -13.45
CA ARG A 36 -15.31 -14.40 -14.88
C ARG A 36 -13.88 -14.89 -15.13
N SER A 37 -12.89 -14.27 -14.49
CA SER A 37 -11.49 -14.67 -14.60
C SER A 37 -11.25 -16.10 -14.10
N ALA A 38 -11.78 -16.43 -12.92
CA ALA A 38 -11.67 -17.78 -12.36
C ALA A 38 -12.41 -18.84 -13.19
N TRP A 39 -13.61 -18.51 -13.67
CA TRP A 39 -14.37 -19.38 -14.55
C TRP A 39 -13.65 -19.64 -15.88
N ASN A 40 -13.11 -18.60 -16.51
CA ASN A 40 -12.35 -18.74 -17.75
C ASN A 40 -11.11 -19.63 -17.55
N LYS A 41 -10.45 -19.52 -16.39
CA LYS A 41 -9.31 -20.37 -16.05
C LYS A 41 -9.72 -21.84 -15.85
N PHE A 42 -10.87 -22.09 -15.22
CA PHE A 42 -11.44 -23.43 -15.09
C PHE A 42 -11.89 -24.01 -16.45
N VAL A 43 -12.48 -23.20 -17.32
CA VAL A 43 -12.82 -23.57 -18.70
C VAL A 43 -11.56 -23.94 -19.49
N ALA A 44 -10.46 -23.20 -19.33
CA ALA A 44 -9.19 -23.52 -19.97
C ALA A 44 -8.63 -24.88 -19.53
N TYR A 45 -8.76 -25.22 -18.24
CA TYR A 45 -8.40 -26.53 -17.70
C TYR A 45 -9.29 -27.65 -18.26
N LYS A 46 -10.61 -27.51 -18.19
CA LYS A 46 -11.54 -28.60 -18.55
C LYS A 46 -11.76 -28.76 -20.06
N GLY A 47 -11.54 -27.69 -20.83
CA GLY A 47 -11.78 -27.67 -22.27
C GLY A 47 -13.27 -27.85 -22.62
N ARG A 48 -13.55 -28.52 -23.74
CA ARG A 48 -14.92 -28.67 -24.29
C ARG A 48 -15.89 -29.39 -23.33
N LYS A 49 -15.38 -30.30 -22.50
CA LYS A 49 -16.16 -31.07 -21.52
C LYS A 49 -16.84 -30.21 -20.46
N VAL A 50 -16.43 -28.94 -20.28
CA VAL A 50 -17.05 -28.02 -19.32
C VAL A 50 -18.54 -27.76 -19.64
N ARG A 51 -18.97 -27.94 -20.90
CA ARG A 51 -20.34 -27.67 -21.34
C ARG A 51 -21.36 -28.66 -20.78
N GLU A 52 -20.89 -29.85 -20.41
CA GLU A 52 -21.73 -30.94 -19.90
C GLU A 52 -21.74 -30.98 -18.37
N LEU A 53 -20.90 -30.18 -17.70
CA LEU A 53 -20.81 -30.19 -16.25
C LEU A 53 -22.01 -29.50 -15.62
N THR A 54 -22.50 -30.12 -14.55
CA THR A 54 -23.44 -29.58 -13.59
C THR A 54 -22.73 -29.27 -12.27
N ILE A 55 -23.46 -28.77 -11.27
CA ILE A 55 -22.89 -28.57 -9.93
C ILE A 55 -22.46 -29.91 -9.27
N ALA A 56 -23.14 -31.01 -9.58
CA ALA A 56 -22.82 -32.32 -9.00
C ALA A 56 -21.51 -32.91 -9.51
N ASP A 57 -21.04 -32.45 -10.69
CA ASP A 57 -19.78 -32.90 -11.27
C ASP A 57 -18.56 -32.19 -10.67
N LEU A 58 -18.74 -31.12 -9.89
CA LEU A 58 -17.68 -30.45 -9.13
C LEU A 58 -17.33 -31.24 -7.86
N THR A 59 -16.83 -32.46 -8.04
CA THR A 59 -16.41 -33.32 -6.93
C THR A 59 -15.06 -32.87 -6.33
N ALA A 60 -14.74 -33.37 -5.13
CA ALA A 60 -13.44 -33.13 -4.50
C ALA A 60 -12.26 -33.56 -5.41
N GLY A 61 -12.41 -34.69 -6.11
CA GLY A 61 -11.43 -35.18 -7.08
C GLY A 61 -11.22 -34.20 -8.24
N LEU A 62 -12.30 -33.70 -8.86
CA LEU A 62 -12.18 -32.74 -9.96
C LEU A 62 -11.55 -31.42 -9.50
N VAL A 63 -11.90 -30.93 -8.31
CA VAL A 63 -11.29 -29.71 -7.76
C VAL A 63 -9.80 -29.94 -7.47
N GLN A 64 -9.42 -31.10 -6.94
CA GLN A 64 -8.02 -31.44 -6.69
C GLN A 64 -7.22 -31.53 -7.99
N GLU A 65 -7.76 -32.16 -9.04
CA GLU A 65 -7.13 -32.19 -10.36
C GLU A 65 -6.94 -30.77 -10.93
N PHE A 66 -7.93 -29.89 -10.76
CA PHE A 66 -7.81 -28.49 -11.15
C PHE A 66 -6.70 -27.77 -10.37
N VAL A 67 -6.60 -27.98 -9.05
CA VAL A 67 -5.53 -27.41 -8.22
C VAL A 67 -4.17 -27.92 -8.68
N MET A 68 -4.02 -29.22 -8.92
CA MET A 68 -2.77 -29.80 -9.43
C MET A 68 -2.38 -29.19 -10.78
N TRP A 69 -3.35 -28.96 -11.67
CA TRP A 69 -3.11 -28.28 -12.94
C TRP A 69 -2.69 -26.81 -12.77
N LEU A 70 -3.23 -26.09 -11.78
CA LEU A 70 -2.80 -24.72 -11.46
C LEU A 70 -1.35 -24.67 -10.93
N LEU A 71 -0.90 -25.74 -10.25
CA LEU A 71 0.44 -25.87 -9.68
C LEU A 71 1.50 -26.31 -10.71
N GLN A 72 1.11 -26.89 -11.85
CA GLN A 72 2.03 -27.37 -12.88
C GLN A 72 2.72 -26.22 -13.63
N ASP A 73 4.02 -26.38 -13.92
CA ASP A 73 4.84 -25.48 -14.74
C ASP A 73 5.21 -26.11 -16.10
N LYS A 74 5.19 -25.30 -17.17
CA LYS A 74 5.63 -25.47 -18.58
C LYS A 74 5.24 -26.72 -19.38
N LYS A 75 4.91 -27.85 -18.75
CA LYS A 75 4.50 -29.11 -19.40
C LYS A 75 2.99 -29.20 -19.62
N SER A 76 2.21 -28.42 -18.88
CA SER A 76 0.79 -28.22 -19.12
C SER A 76 0.60 -27.03 -20.07
N ARG A 77 -0.54 -26.96 -20.79
CA ARG A 77 -0.92 -25.75 -21.57
C ARG A 77 -1.27 -24.54 -20.66
N ASN A 78 -0.69 -24.47 -19.47
CA ASN A 78 -0.93 -23.46 -18.46
C ASN A 78 0.35 -22.64 -18.26
N ASP A 79 0.20 -21.32 -18.17
CA ASP A 79 1.30 -20.44 -17.78
C ASP A 79 1.72 -20.73 -16.33
N GLU A 80 3.01 -20.53 -16.03
CA GLU A 80 3.51 -20.56 -14.66
C GLU A 80 2.83 -19.47 -13.83
N LEU A 81 2.11 -19.87 -12.77
CA LEU A 81 1.34 -18.96 -11.93
C LEU A 81 2.04 -18.73 -10.59
N SER A 82 2.04 -17.49 -10.12
CA SER A 82 2.42 -17.19 -8.74
C SER A 82 1.46 -17.87 -7.75
N PRO A 83 1.91 -18.23 -6.53
CA PRO A 83 1.02 -18.80 -5.50
C PRO A 83 -0.23 -17.94 -5.23
N GLY A 84 -0.09 -16.62 -5.27
CA GLY A 84 -1.22 -15.69 -5.11
C GLY A 84 -2.23 -15.76 -6.25
N SER A 85 -1.78 -15.98 -7.48
CA SER A 85 -2.66 -16.19 -8.63
C SER A 85 -3.38 -17.54 -8.55
N GLN A 86 -2.68 -18.59 -8.09
CA GLN A 86 -3.27 -19.90 -7.88
C GLN A 86 -4.36 -19.86 -6.80
N ASP A 87 -4.08 -19.27 -5.63
CA ASP A 87 -5.09 -19.04 -4.58
C ASP A 87 -6.27 -18.22 -5.09
N PHE A 88 -6.00 -17.15 -5.85
CA PHE A 88 -7.05 -16.33 -6.44
C PHE A 88 -8.04 -17.17 -7.25
N TYR A 89 -7.57 -18.06 -8.12
CA TYR A 89 -8.44 -18.90 -8.93
C TYR A 89 -9.22 -19.91 -8.08
N LEU A 90 -8.55 -20.61 -7.16
CA LEU A 90 -9.19 -21.58 -6.27
C LEU A 90 -10.27 -20.93 -5.39
N ARG A 91 -9.95 -19.81 -4.76
CA ARG A 91 -10.84 -19.13 -3.81
C ARG A 91 -12.04 -18.49 -4.48
N ASN A 92 -11.89 -17.99 -5.71
CA ASN A 92 -13.03 -17.51 -6.50
C ASN A 92 -13.89 -18.66 -7.04
N LEU A 93 -13.29 -19.79 -7.47
CA LEU A 93 -14.06 -20.97 -7.89
C LEU A 93 -14.87 -21.54 -6.72
N LYS A 94 -14.28 -21.62 -5.52
CA LYS A 94 -14.98 -21.97 -4.27
C LYS A 94 -16.15 -21.04 -3.99
N ALA A 95 -15.95 -19.73 -4.15
CA ALA A 95 -17.02 -18.75 -3.96
C ALA A 95 -18.15 -18.93 -4.99
N ILE A 96 -17.82 -19.18 -6.26
CA ILE A 96 -18.79 -19.50 -7.32
C ILE A 96 -19.61 -20.73 -6.93
N TYR A 97 -18.95 -21.84 -6.60
CA TYR A 97 -19.62 -23.08 -6.17
C TYR A 97 -20.56 -22.83 -4.99
N ASN A 98 -20.11 -22.14 -3.94
CA ASN A 98 -20.94 -21.87 -2.77
C ASN A 98 -22.17 -21.01 -3.09
N ASN A 99 -22.07 -20.03 -4.01
CA ASN A 99 -23.22 -19.23 -4.43
C ASN A 99 -24.22 -20.10 -5.22
N ILE A 100 -23.74 -20.88 -6.19
CA ILE A 100 -24.60 -21.75 -7.01
C ILE A 100 -25.23 -22.84 -6.15
N LYS A 101 -24.48 -23.43 -5.22
CA LYS A 101 -24.97 -24.41 -4.23
C LYS A 101 -26.17 -23.84 -3.47
N LYS A 102 -26.04 -22.60 -2.99
CA LYS A 102 -27.12 -21.90 -2.28
C LYS A 102 -28.31 -21.64 -3.19
N ASP A 103 -28.09 -21.13 -4.41
CA ASP A 103 -29.16 -20.80 -5.35
C ASP A 103 -29.97 -22.03 -5.81
N LEU A 104 -29.30 -23.18 -5.94
CA LEU A 104 -29.93 -24.43 -6.36
C LEU A 104 -30.42 -25.30 -5.20
N HIS A 105 -30.23 -24.84 -3.95
CA HIS A 105 -30.43 -25.67 -2.75
C HIS A 105 -29.73 -27.03 -2.82
N TYR A 106 -28.58 -27.07 -3.50
CA TYR A 106 -27.84 -28.31 -3.74
C TYR A 106 -27.17 -28.79 -2.45
N HIS A 107 -27.33 -30.08 -2.15
CA HIS A 107 -26.61 -30.77 -1.10
C HIS A 107 -25.68 -31.80 -1.74
N ASP A 108 -24.37 -31.62 -1.57
CA ASP A 108 -23.38 -32.57 -2.04
C ASP A 108 -23.29 -33.76 -1.05
N PRO A 109 -23.62 -34.99 -1.47
CA PRO A 109 -23.56 -36.16 -0.60
C PRO A 109 -22.17 -36.43 -0.04
N ALA A 110 -21.11 -36.07 -0.78
CA ALA A 110 -19.71 -36.27 -0.37
C ALA A 110 -19.17 -35.11 0.49
N GLY A 111 -19.98 -34.08 0.75
CA GLY A 111 -19.57 -32.89 1.48
C GLY A 111 -18.98 -31.80 0.58
N ASN A 112 -18.31 -30.81 1.15
CA ASN A 112 -17.80 -29.68 0.37
C ASN A 112 -16.55 -30.08 -0.44
N PRO A 113 -16.56 -29.97 -1.79
CA PRO A 113 -15.43 -30.37 -2.65
C PRO A 113 -14.18 -29.49 -2.48
N PHE A 114 -14.31 -28.36 -1.77
CA PHE A 114 -13.21 -27.45 -1.42
C PHE A 114 -12.80 -27.55 0.06
N ALA A 115 -13.25 -28.58 0.78
CA ALA A 115 -12.82 -28.81 2.17
C ALA A 115 -11.34 -29.18 2.22
N GLY A 116 -10.59 -28.64 3.18
CA GLY A 116 -9.15 -28.90 3.36
C GLY A 116 -8.22 -28.30 2.31
N LEU A 117 -8.72 -27.85 1.16
CA LEU A 117 -7.90 -27.26 0.11
C LEU A 117 -7.49 -25.83 0.45
N HIS A 118 -6.18 -25.61 0.52
CA HIS A 118 -5.56 -24.31 0.76
C HIS A 118 -4.26 -24.20 -0.04
N ILE A 119 -4.06 -23.05 -0.69
CA ILE A 119 -2.81 -22.72 -1.36
C ILE A 119 -2.07 -21.71 -0.49
N THR A 120 -0.89 -22.10 -0.01
CA THR A 120 -0.08 -21.22 0.82
C THR A 120 0.49 -20.07 -0.01
N VAL A 121 -0.04 -18.88 0.21
CA VAL A 121 0.47 -17.65 -0.41
C VAL A 121 1.52 -17.04 0.52
N PRO A 122 2.78 -16.89 0.11
CA PRO A 122 3.76 -16.19 0.91
C PRO A 122 3.34 -14.73 1.10
N SER A 123 3.61 -14.17 2.28
CA SER A 123 3.34 -12.76 2.54
C SER A 123 4.03 -11.90 1.47
N THR A 124 3.26 -11.04 0.81
CA THR A 124 3.84 -10.08 -0.14
C THR A 124 4.81 -9.17 0.60
N ARG A 125 6.02 -8.98 0.06
CA ARG A 125 7.02 -8.07 0.64
C ARG A 125 6.40 -6.67 0.80
N LYS A 126 6.53 -6.08 2.00
CA LYS A 126 6.02 -4.74 2.28
C LYS A 126 6.82 -3.72 1.46
N ARG A 127 6.13 -2.86 0.71
CA ARG A 127 6.72 -1.84 -0.17
C ARG A 127 6.34 -0.46 0.36
N ALA A 128 7.10 0.05 1.33
CA ALA A 128 6.87 1.34 1.98
C ALA A 128 8.16 2.18 1.94
N LEU A 129 8.07 3.38 1.38
CA LEU A 129 9.23 4.25 1.12
C LEU A 129 9.73 4.85 2.43
N PRO A 130 11.06 4.87 2.65
CA PRO A 130 11.61 5.60 3.77
C PRO A 130 11.38 7.10 3.58
N GLU A 131 11.39 7.85 4.68
CA GLU A 131 11.20 9.30 4.71
C GLU A 131 12.08 10.03 3.69
N ARG A 132 13.34 9.61 3.55
CA ARG A 132 14.30 10.13 2.57
C ARG A 132 13.72 10.13 1.15
N ASP A 133 13.12 9.03 0.72
CA ASP A 133 12.64 8.90 -0.66
C ASP A 133 11.33 9.66 -0.87
N ILE A 134 10.47 9.76 0.14
CA ILE A 134 9.31 10.67 0.10
C ILE A 134 9.76 12.13 -0.07
N LYS A 135 10.79 12.57 0.67
CA LYS A 135 11.36 13.92 0.52
C LYS A 135 11.97 14.14 -0.86
N ARG A 136 12.61 13.12 -1.45
CA ARG A 136 13.15 13.18 -2.82
C ARG A 136 12.03 13.36 -3.84
N LEU A 137 10.94 12.59 -3.71
CA LEU A 137 9.76 12.73 -4.57
C LEU A 137 9.14 14.13 -4.47
N ALA A 138 8.99 14.66 -3.25
CA ALA A 138 8.39 15.98 -3.02
C ALA A 138 9.20 17.16 -3.59
N ARG A 139 10.49 16.95 -3.89
CA ARG A 139 11.41 17.98 -4.42
C ARG A 139 11.80 17.73 -5.87
N LEU A 140 11.26 16.68 -6.49
CA LEU A 140 11.63 16.29 -7.84
C LEU A 140 11.03 17.28 -8.84
N ASP A 141 11.89 17.90 -9.63
CA ASP A 141 11.46 18.73 -10.76
C ASP A 141 11.17 17.87 -11.99
N LEU A 142 9.93 17.95 -12.47
CA LEU A 142 9.42 17.33 -13.69
C LEU A 142 8.68 18.36 -14.55
N SER A 143 9.09 19.63 -14.49
CA SER A 143 8.44 20.71 -15.26
C SER A 143 8.47 20.47 -16.78
N ASP A 144 9.42 19.67 -17.26
CA ASP A 144 9.54 19.23 -18.66
C ASP A 144 8.73 17.97 -19.01
N ARG A 145 8.00 17.37 -18.05
CA ARG A 145 7.25 16.12 -18.20
C ARG A 145 5.88 16.21 -17.53
N PRO A 146 4.89 16.90 -18.15
CA PRO A 146 3.63 17.24 -17.50
C PRO A 146 2.83 16.01 -17.03
N GLU A 147 2.76 14.92 -17.80
CA GLU A 147 1.99 13.73 -17.42
C GLU A 147 2.64 12.97 -16.24
N GLN A 148 3.98 12.95 -16.19
CA GLN A 148 4.70 12.41 -15.03
C GLN A 148 4.52 13.31 -13.80
N LEU A 149 4.53 14.63 -13.99
CA LEU A 149 4.29 15.60 -12.93
C LEU A 149 2.88 15.45 -12.34
N GLU A 150 1.85 15.26 -13.18
CA GLU A 150 0.48 14.91 -12.75
C GLU A 150 0.44 13.65 -11.88
N ALA A 151 1.10 12.57 -12.34
CA ALA A 151 1.16 11.32 -11.61
C ALA A 151 1.89 11.49 -10.26
N LEU A 152 3.00 12.23 -10.24
CA LEU A 152 3.77 12.54 -9.03
C LEU A 152 2.94 13.32 -8.02
N HIS A 153 2.34 14.45 -8.45
CA HIS A 153 1.52 15.29 -7.58
C HIS A 153 0.30 14.53 -7.04
N LEU A 154 -0.36 13.73 -7.87
CA LEU A 154 -1.44 12.85 -7.38
C LEU A 154 -0.93 11.90 -6.31
N SER A 155 0.20 11.24 -6.54
CA SER A 155 0.76 10.26 -5.58
C SER A 155 1.14 10.90 -4.24
N LEU A 156 1.67 12.13 -4.26
CA LEU A 156 1.97 12.93 -3.07
C LEU A 156 0.68 13.37 -2.38
N PHE A 157 -0.33 13.80 -3.13
CA PHE A 157 -1.65 14.09 -2.58
C PHE A 157 -2.23 12.87 -1.86
N LEU A 158 -2.18 11.67 -2.46
CA LEU A 158 -2.66 10.44 -1.80
C LEU A 158 -1.92 10.20 -0.48
N PHE A 159 -0.61 10.43 -0.43
CA PHE A 159 0.19 10.33 0.78
C PHE A 159 -0.26 11.35 1.85
N TYR A 160 -0.34 12.63 1.51
CA TYR A 160 -0.77 13.69 2.42
C TYR A 160 -2.21 13.49 2.91
N ALA A 161 -3.08 12.97 2.04
CA ALA A 161 -4.47 12.63 2.33
C ALA A 161 -4.62 11.31 3.12
N ARG A 162 -3.71 11.04 4.06
CA ARG A 162 -3.68 9.84 4.92
C ARG A 162 -3.60 8.52 4.16
N GLY A 163 -2.84 8.50 3.07
CA GLY A 163 -2.71 7.33 2.22
C GLY A 163 -4.00 6.97 1.46
N MET A 164 -4.79 7.96 1.02
CA MET A 164 -6.05 7.77 0.29
C MET A 164 -5.90 6.75 -0.85
N CYS A 165 -6.92 5.91 -1.07
CA CYS A 165 -6.89 4.96 -2.18
C CYS A 165 -7.08 5.70 -3.50
N PHE A 166 -6.39 5.28 -4.57
CA PHE A 166 -6.55 5.89 -5.90
C PHE A 166 -8.01 5.97 -6.35
N VAL A 167 -8.80 4.91 -6.13
CA VAL A 167 -10.22 4.89 -6.55
C VAL A 167 -11.06 5.94 -5.84
N ASP A 168 -10.69 6.30 -4.60
CA ASP A 168 -11.38 7.34 -3.84
C ASP A 168 -10.99 8.73 -4.37
N ALA A 169 -9.71 8.95 -4.69
CA ALA A 169 -9.26 10.17 -5.37
C ALA A 169 -9.84 10.33 -6.78
N TYR A 170 -9.99 9.22 -7.52
CA TYR A 170 -10.64 9.20 -8.83
C TYR A 170 -12.10 9.66 -8.75
N LYS A 171 -12.81 9.29 -7.67
CA LYS A 171 -14.19 9.69 -7.42
C LYS A 171 -14.32 11.01 -6.66
N LEU A 172 -13.22 11.69 -6.37
CA LEU A 172 -13.24 12.85 -5.50
C LEU A 172 -13.75 14.08 -6.23
N GLU A 173 -14.82 14.65 -5.72
CA GLU A 173 -15.51 15.80 -6.29
C GLU A 173 -15.27 17.07 -5.48
N GLN A 174 -15.48 18.22 -6.11
CA GLN A 174 -15.38 19.53 -5.45
C GLN A 174 -16.36 19.62 -4.26
N ASP A 175 -17.53 18.98 -4.35
CA ASP A 175 -18.53 18.86 -3.29
C ASP A 175 -18.10 17.95 -2.13
N ASN A 176 -16.93 17.31 -2.21
CA ASN A 176 -16.33 16.63 -1.06
C ASN A 176 -15.45 17.56 -0.24
N VAL A 177 -15.20 18.80 -0.69
CA VAL A 177 -14.20 19.72 -0.17
C VAL A 177 -14.85 20.92 0.49
N HIS A 178 -15.00 20.87 1.82
CA HIS A 178 -15.66 21.94 2.57
C HIS A 178 -14.96 22.22 3.90
N TYR A 179 -14.94 23.50 4.31
CA TYR A 179 -14.43 23.94 5.61
C TYR A 179 -13.00 23.46 5.96
N GLY A 180 -12.13 23.33 4.95
CA GLY A 180 -10.75 22.84 5.16
C GLY A 180 -10.62 21.33 5.33
N TYR A 181 -11.67 20.56 5.00
CA TYR A 181 -11.69 19.10 5.05
C TYR A 181 -12.12 18.49 3.71
N ILE A 182 -11.67 17.26 3.48
CA ILE A 182 -12.19 16.36 2.46
C ILE A 182 -13.01 15.28 3.16
N GLN A 183 -14.29 15.15 2.79
CA GLN A 183 -15.20 14.15 3.33
C GLN A 183 -15.65 13.18 2.23
N TYR A 184 -15.47 11.87 2.46
CA TYR A 184 -15.83 10.85 1.48
C TYR A 184 -16.14 9.50 2.14
N ASN A 185 -16.89 8.66 1.42
CA ASN A 185 -17.09 7.27 1.80
C ASN A 185 -16.07 6.39 1.08
N ARG A 186 -15.27 5.65 1.84
CA ARG A 186 -14.25 4.77 1.26
C ARG A 186 -14.89 3.73 0.35
N SER A 187 -14.49 3.67 -0.93
CA SER A 187 -15.15 2.83 -1.94
C SER A 187 -15.23 1.35 -1.55
N LYS A 188 -14.22 0.81 -0.87
CA LYS A 188 -14.16 -0.61 -0.50
C LYS A 188 -14.99 -0.97 0.73
N THR A 189 -15.06 -0.09 1.72
CA THR A 189 -15.62 -0.41 3.06
C THR A 189 -16.81 0.45 3.44
N GLN A 190 -17.11 1.49 2.66
CA GLN A 190 -18.12 2.50 2.94
C GLN A 190 -17.90 3.26 4.27
N ALA A 191 -16.71 3.14 4.86
CA ALA A 191 -16.34 3.91 6.04
C ALA A 191 -16.32 5.40 5.69
N VAL A 192 -17.00 6.21 6.51
CA VAL A 192 -16.99 7.68 6.39
C VAL A 192 -15.64 8.19 6.87
N LEU A 193 -14.93 8.89 6.00
CA LEU A 193 -13.62 9.47 6.29
C LEU A 193 -13.66 10.97 6.14
N GLN A 194 -13.04 11.67 7.09
CA GLN A 194 -12.84 13.10 7.07
C GLN A 194 -11.34 13.41 7.22
N VAL A 195 -10.75 14.03 6.21
CA VAL A 195 -9.32 14.29 6.12
C VAL A 195 -9.09 15.80 6.09
N LYS A 196 -8.34 16.32 7.05
CA LYS A 196 -7.95 17.74 7.07
C LYS A 196 -7.07 18.05 5.86
N ILE A 197 -7.36 19.14 5.16
CA ILE A 197 -6.57 19.62 4.03
C ILE A 197 -5.33 20.31 4.57
N THR A 198 -4.15 19.81 4.21
CA THR A 198 -2.87 20.46 4.50
C THR A 198 -2.53 21.52 3.45
N SER A 199 -1.51 22.34 3.71
CA SER A 199 -0.97 23.31 2.75
C SER A 199 -0.55 22.65 1.44
N GLU A 200 0.10 21.49 1.52
CA GLU A 200 0.61 20.74 0.37
C GLU A 200 -0.55 20.18 -0.47
N MET A 201 -1.56 19.62 0.20
CA MET A 201 -2.79 19.16 -0.46
C MET A 201 -3.49 20.31 -1.18
N HIS A 202 -3.70 21.43 -0.48
CA HIS A 202 -4.36 22.59 -1.05
C HIS A 202 -3.60 23.11 -2.28
N HIS A 203 -2.27 23.22 -2.20
CA HIS A 203 -1.45 23.63 -3.33
C HIS A 203 -1.65 22.73 -4.55
N ILE A 204 -1.54 21.40 -4.37
CA ILE A 204 -1.76 20.43 -5.46
C ILE A 204 -3.18 20.54 -6.02
N MET A 205 -4.20 20.68 -5.17
CA MET A 205 -5.59 20.82 -5.61
C MET A 205 -5.81 22.08 -6.45
N GLN A 206 -5.17 23.20 -6.10
CA GLN A 206 -5.28 24.44 -6.89
C GLN A 206 -4.58 24.34 -8.24
N LEU A 207 -3.41 23.66 -8.32
CA LEU A 207 -2.69 23.48 -9.59
C LEU A 207 -3.55 22.78 -10.67
N TYR A 208 -4.44 21.88 -10.26
CA TYR A 208 -5.28 21.09 -11.17
C TYR A 208 -6.74 21.52 -11.18
N LYS A 209 -7.10 22.60 -10.47
CA LYS A 209 -8.47 23.10 -10.44
C LYS A 209 -8.87 23.62 -11.82
N ARG A 210 -10.04 23.24 -12.29
CA ARG A 210 -10.63 23.72 -13.55
C ARG A 210 -12.01 24.29 -13.28
N LYS A 211 -12.34 25.42 -13.95
CA LYS A 211 -13.56 26.20 -13.69
C LYS A 211 -14.85 25.38 -13.79
N ASP A 212 -14.91 24.48 -14.77
CA ASP A 212 -16.13 23.74 -15.12
C ASP A 212 -16.02 22.22 -14.85
N SER A 213 -15.13 21.82 -13.92
CA SER A 213 -15.00 20.41 -13.56
C SER A 213 -15.55 20.13 -12.17
N ARG A 214 -16.42 19.11 -12.08
CA ARG A 214 -16.88 18.56 -10.80
C ARG A 214 -15.78 17.82 -10.03
N TRP A 215 -14.73 17.39 -10.71
CA TRP A 215 -13.68 16.55 -10.12
C TRP A 215 -12.57 17.40 -9.49
N VAL A 216 -11.99 16.93 -8.39
CA VAL A 216 -10.78 17.52 -7.80
C VAL A 216 -9.57 17.32 -8.72
N PHE A 217 -9.50 16.19 -9.41
CA PHE A 217 -8.45 15.86 -10.37
C PHE A 217 -9.03 15.54 -11.75
N PRO A 218 -9.32 16.57 -12.58
CA PRO A 218 -9.97 16.39 -13.88
C PRO A 218 -9.17 15.51 -14.85
N PHE A 219 -7.84 15.61 -14.84
CA PHE A 219 -6.95 14.83 -15.71
C PHE A 219 -7.11 13.31 -15.56
N LEU A 220 -7.66 12.83 -14.44
CA LEU A 220 -8.00 11.41 -14.24
C LEU A 220 -9.19 10.94 -15.11
N HIS A 221 -10.00 11.87 -15.59
CA HIS A 221 -11.21 11.65 -16.38
C HIS A 221 -11.03 12.03 -17.85
N GLU A 222 -9.81 12.38 -18.24
CA GLU A 222 -9.46 12.80 -19.59
C GLU A 222 -8.67 11.71 -20.32
N LYS A 223 -8.94 11.58 -21.61
CA LYS A 223 -8.22 10.66 -22.48
C LYS A 223 -7.00 11.35 -23.07
N LEU A 224 -5.89 10.64 -23.08
CA LEU A 224 -4.71 11.06 -23.85
C LEU A 224 -4.88 10.69 -25.34
N VAL A 225 -5.30 9.44 -25.64
CA VAL A 225 -5.48 8.94 -27.01
C VAL A 225 -6.58 7.86 -27.05
N GLY A 226 -7.29 7.72 -28.18
CA GLY A 226 -8.10 6.53 -28.52
C GLY A 226 -9.62 6.60 -28.29
N LYS A 227 -10.31 5.54 -28.73
CA LYS A 227 -11.77 5.32 -28.58
C LYS A 227 -12.04 4.35 -27.41
N GLY A 228 -13.15 4.50 -26.68
CA GLY A 228 -13.51 3.66 -25.53
C GLY A 228 -13.97 4.44 -24.29
N VAL A 229 -14.44 3.77 -23.23
CA VAL A 229 -14.82 4.41 -21.97
C VAL A 229 -13.61 4.49 -21.05
N LEU A 230 -13.28 5.68 -20.55
CA LEU A 230 -12.23 5.85 -19.56
C LEU A 230 -12.76 5.37 -18.21
N THR A 231 -12.03 4.46 -17.57
CA THR A 231 -12.40 3.88 -16.28
C THR A 231 -11.37 4.21 -15.23
N ALA A 232 -11.74 4.09 -13.94
CA ALA A 232 -10.77 4.16 -12.85
C ALA A 232 -9.60 3.19 -13.05
N GLN A 233 -9.83 2.02 -13.65
CA GLN A 233 -8.79 1.03 -13.89
C GLN A 233 -7.79 1.48 -14.96
N SER A 234 -8.26 2.06 -16.07
CA SER A 234 -7.38 2.59 -17.11
C SER A 234 -6.58 3.80 -16.61
N SER A 235 -7.21 4.70 -15.86
CA SER A 235 -6.52 5.85 -15.27
C SER A 235 -5.49 5.42 -14.22
N LEU A 236 -5.80 4.40 -13.41
CA LEU A 236 -4.85 3.81 -12.45
C LEU A 236 -3.64 3.21 -13.16
N HIS A 237 -3.86 2.51 -14.27
CA HIS A 237 -2.78 1.90 -15.04
C HIS A 237 -1.83 2.97 -15.57
N ARG A 238 -2.37 3.98 -16.27
CA ARG A 238 -1.62 5.13 -16.79
C ARG A 238 -0.80 5.83 -15.70
N VAL A 239 -1.44 6.18 -14.57
CA VAL A 239 -0.74 6.84 -13.46
C VAL A 239 0.39 5.97 -12.92
N ASN A 240 0.16 4.66 -12.74
CA ASN A 240 1.20 3.77 -12.23
C ASN A 240 2.33 3.50 -13.24
N GLU A 241 2.10 3.64 -14.54
CA GLU A 241 3.17 3.58 -15.55
C GLU A 241 4.12 4.77 -15.40
N TYR A 242 3.60 5.99 -15.33
CA TYR A 242 4.42 7.18 -15.07
C TYR A 242 5.12 7.12 -13.71
N LEU A 243 4.43 6.65 -12.67
CA LEU A 243 5.07 6.47 -11.36
C LEU A 243 6.21 5.44 -11.41
N LYS A 244 6.06 4.36 -12.18
CA LYS A 244 7.13 3.39 -12.37
C LYS A 244 8.35 4.05 -13.02
N GLU A 245 8.16 4.83 -14.07
CA GLU A 245 9.25 5.58 -14.74
C GLU A 245 9.97 6.54 -13.77
N ILE A 246 9.20 7.27 -12.94
CA ILE A 246 9.76 8.15 -11.90
C ILE A 246 10.56 7.34 -10.88
N GLY A 247 10.01 6.21 -10.43
CA GLY A 247 10.67 5.33 -9.46
C GLY A 247 11.97 4.74 -9.99
N ASP A 248 11.98 4.31 -11.26
CA ASP A 248 13.16 3.81 -11.96
C ASP A 248 14.22 4.92 -12.08
N ARG A 249 13.82 6.15 -12.45
CA ARG A 249 14.73 7.32 -12.53
C ARG A 249 15.37 7.67 -11.19
N LEU A 250 14.65 7.48 -10.09
CA LEU A 250 15.15 7.72 -8.73
C LEU A 250 15.88 6.52 -8.12
N ASN A 251 16.00 5.39 -8.84
CA ASN A 251 16.54 4.13 -8.34
C ASN A 251 15.89 3.71 -7.02
N LEU A 252 14.55 3.75 -6.96
CA LEU A 252 13.81 3.33 -5.76
C LEU A 252 13.92 1.81 -5.57
N PRO A 253 13.90 1.32 -4.31
CA PRO A 253 14.10 -0.11 -4.01
C PRO A 253 12.98 -1.03 -4.51
N TYR A 254 11.86 -0.49 -4.99
CA TYR A 254 10.77 -1.23 -5.62
C TYR A 254 9.95 -0.29 -6.53
N PRO A 255 9.15 -0.85 -7.46
CA PRO A 255 8.32 -0.07 -8.37
C PRO A 255 7.37 0.87 -7.62
N LEU A 256 7.49 2.16 -7.90
CA LEU A 256 6.62 3.19 -7.33
C LEU A 256 5.21 3.07 -7.92
N THR A 257 4.22 3.07 -7.04
CA THR A 257 2.80 3.02 -7.41
C THR A 257 2.00 3.84 -6.41
N THR A 258 0.75 4.15 -6.75
CA THR A 258 -0.19 4.80 -5.82
C THR A 258 -0.37 4.01 -4.52
N TYR A 259 -0.30 2.68 -4.58
CA TYR A 259 -0.44 1.83 -3.39
C TYR A 259 0.81 1.82 -2.51
N VAL A 260 1.99 2.00 -3.10
CA VAL A 260 3.23 2.22 -2.34
C VAL A 260 3.11 3.47 -1.49
N MET A 261 2.58 4.58 -2.01
CA MET A 261 2.39 5.80 -1.21
C MET A 261 1.50 5.59 0.02
N ARG A 262 0.42 4.83 -0.13
CA ARG A 262 -0.43 4.43 1.01
C ARG A 262 0.32 3.58 2.03
N HIS A 263 1.15 2.64 1.58
CA HIS A 263 1.99 1.84 2.47
C HIS A 263 3.06 2.69 3.18
N SER A 264 3.70 3.62 2.46
CA SER A 264 4.68 4.56 3.02
C SER A 264 4.05 5.40 4.12
N TRP A 265 2.86 5.97 3.89
CA TRP A 265 2.15 6.75 4.89
C TRP A 265 1.91 5.95 6.18
N ALA A 266 1.39 4.73 6.05
CA ALA A 266 1.10 3.88 7.19
C ALA A 266 2.37 3.43 7.95
N SER A 267 3.45 3.12 7.22
CA SER A 267 4.75 2.76 7.82
C SER A 267 5.34 3.95 8.58
N LEU A 268 5.36 5.13 7.96
CA LEU A 268 5.92 6.33 8.57
C LEU A 268 5.11 6.77 9.80
N MET A 269 3.78 6.69 9.78
CA MET A 269 2.95 6.94 10.97
C MET A 269 3.29 6.00 12.13
N LEU A 270 3.51 4.72 11.83
CA LEU A 270 3.95 3.74 12.82
C LEU A 270 5.39 4.01 13.31
N GLU A 271 6.26 4.50 12.43
CA GLU A 271 7.61 4.96 12.76
C GLU A 271 7.62 6.18 13.65
N SER A 272 6.67 7.10 13.46
CA SER A 272 6.43 8.24 14.33
C SER A 272 5.73 7.88 15.66
N GLY A 273 5.48 6.60 15.93
CA GLY A 273 4.90 6.14 17.19
C GLY A 273 3.36 6.22 17.26
N SER A 274 2.68 6.41 16.14
CA SER A 274 1.21 6.43 16.12
C SER A 274 0.62 5.06 16.43
N GLU A 275 -0.48 5.05 17.16
CA GLU A 275 -1.21 3.82 17.49
C GLU A 275 -1.77 3.14 16.24
N ILE A 276 -1.74 1.81 16.25
CA ILE A 276 -2.22 0.96 15.15
C ILE A 276 -3.71 1.20 14.91
N GLY A 277 -4.49 1.42 15.98
CA GLY A 277 -5.90 1.76 15.89
C GLY A 277 -6.14 3.06 15.11
N VAL A 278 -5.35 4.10 15.41
CA VAL A 278 -5.41 5.40 14.71
C VAL A 278 -5.04 5.24 13.23
N ILE A 279 -3.98 4.50 12.92
CA ILE A 279 -3.57 4.21 11.53
C ILE A 279 -4.69 3.44 10.81
N SER A 280 -5.26 2.43 11.45
CA SER A 280 -6.33 1.60 10.89
C SER A 280 -7.59 2.40 10.55
N GLN A 281 -8.03 3.25 11.48
CA GLN A 281 -9.19 4.12 11.28
C GLN A 281 -8.91 5.17 10.21
N SER A 282 -7.72 5.78 10.21
CA SER A 282 -7.31 6.75 9.19
C SER A 282 -7.33 6.15 7.77
N LEU A 283 -7.00 4.87 7.64
CA LEU A 283 -7.04 4.13 6.39
C LEU A 283 -8.46 3.63 6.02
N GLY A 284 -9.45 3.75 6.91
CA GLY A 284 -10.80 3.23 6.73
C GLY A 284 -10.87 1.70 6.67
N HIS A 285 -10.01 1.01 7.43
CA HIS A 285 -10.01 -0.44 7.53
C HIS A 285 -11.03 -0.94 8.58
N MET A 286 -11.82 -1.95 8.20
CA MET A 286 -12.81 -2.58 9.08
C MET A 286 -12.22 -3.63 10.04
N SER A 287 -10.93 -3.96 9.89
CA SER A 287 -10.24 -4.93 10.75
C SER A 287 -8.79 -4.53 10.94
N LEU A 288 -8.32 -4.64 12.19
CA LEU A 288 -6.93 -4.42 12.56
C LEU A 288 -5.98 -5.40 11.86
N GLN A 289 -6.45 -6.59 11.47
CA GLN A 289 -5.64 -7.57 10.73
C GLN A 289 -5.15 -7.01 9.39
N THR A 290 -5.97 -6.18 8.72
CA THR A 290 -5.53 -5.50 7.49
C THR A 290 -4.42 -4.49 7.81
N THR A 291 -4.50 -3.87 8.99
CA THR A 291 -3.51 -2.90 9.47
C THR A 291 -2.23 -3.57 10.01
N GLN A 292 -2.33 -4.83 10.47
CA GLN A 292 -1.18 -5.63 10.89
C GLN A 292 -0.19 -5.90 9.74
N ILE A 293 -0.68 -5.90 8.49
CA ILE A 293 0.18 -5.98 7.29
C ILE A 293 1.13 -4.78 7.21
N TYR A 294 0.87 -3.63 7.86
CA TYR A 294 1.82 -2.51 7.91
C TYR A 294 2.81 -2.59 9.08
N LEU A 295 2.52 -3.42 10.09
CA LEU A 295 3.40 -3.67 11.23
C LEU A 295 4.56 -4.55 10.80
N GLY A 296 5.53 -4.03 10.05
CA GLY A 296 6.85 -4.69 10.01
C GLY A 296 7.17 -5.08 11.44
N GLN A 297 7.56 -6.35 11.68
CA GLN A 297 7.81 -6.86 13.04
C GLN A 297 8.40 -5.72 13.85
N LEU A 298 7.68 -5.26 14.87
CA LEU A 298 8.06 -4.08 15.65
C LEU A 298 9.56 -4.19 15.86
N SER A 299 10.33 -3.21 15.36
CA SER A 299 11.78 -3.34 15.44
C SER A 299 12.12 -3.58 16.90
N LYS A 300 13.02 -4.53 17.20
CA LYS A 300 13.40 -4.85 18.59
C LYS A 300 13.68 -3.57 19.37
N SER A 301 14.37 -2.62 18.74
CA SER A 301 14.62 -1.27 19.26
C SER A 301 13.38 -0.48 19.71
N LYS A 302 12.23 -0.60 19.05
CA LYS A 302 10.98 0.06 19.47
C LYS A 302 10.33 -0.66 20.65
N MET A 303 10.39 -1.99 20.68
CA MET A 303 9.90 -2.78 21.81
C MET A 303 10.76 -2.51 23.05
N ASP A 304 12.08 -2.44 22.87
CA ASP A 304 13.03 -2.08 23.91
C ASP A 304 12.76 -0.65 24.39
N LYS A 305 12.62 0.32 23.47
CA LYS A 305 12.30 1.71 23.85
C LYS A 305 10.97 1.84 24.59
N ALA A 306 9.91 1.19 24.13
CA ALA A 306 8.62 1.22 24.82
C ALA A 306 8.69 0.59 26.23
N SER A 307 9.50 -0.46 26.38
CA SER A 307 9.76 -1.08 27.68
C SER A 307 10.58 -0.16 28.59
N GLU A 308 11.60 0.49 28.05
CA GLU A 308 12.42 1.48 28.75
C GLU A 308 11.59 2.70 29.18
N ASP A 309 10.75 3.25 28.30
CA ASP A 309 9.85 4.37 28.60
C ASP A 309 8.87 3.99 29.73
N MET A 310 8.34 2.75 29.72
CA MET A 310 7.50 2.24 30.80
C MET A 310 8.26 2.08 32.12
N LEU A 311 9.48 1.53 32.08
CA LEU A 311 10.33 1.37 33.27
C LEU A 311 10.79 2.74 33.82
N ASP A 312 11.07 3.70 32.95
CA ASP A 312 11.38 5.09 33.32
C ASP A 312 10.21 5.74 34.05
N HIS A 313 8.98 5.48 33.61
CA HIS A 313 7.77 6.00 34.23
C HIS A 313 7.41 5.29 35.55
N LEU A 314 7.50 3.95 35.60
CA LEU A 314 6.99 3.16 36.73
C LEU A 314 8.03 2.82 37.80
N VAL A 315 9.29 2.60 37.41
CA VAL A 315 10.32 2.03 38.31
C VAL A 315 11.40 3.06 38.63
N ARG A 316 11.87 3.81 37.63
CA ARG A 316 13.06 4.66 37.78
C ARG A 316 12.74 6.09 38.20
N GLY A 317 11.46 6.47 38.15
CA GLY A 317 10.97 7.82 38.46
C GLY A 317 11.44 8.84 37.42
N SER A 318 10.55 9.76 37.02
CA SER A 318 10.91 10.80 36.05
C SER A 318 12.10 11.63 36.54
N ARG A 319 13.31 11.37 36.01
CA ARG A 319 14.53 12.19 36.20
C ARG A 319 14.42 13.55 35.51
N LYS A 320 13.37 14.32 35.79
CA LYS A 320 13.19 15.71 35.36
C LYS A 320 12.70 16.57 36.52
N LYS A 321 13.42 16.53 37.65
CA LYS A 321 13.35 17.57 38.69
C LYS A 321 14.52 17.46 39.67
N GLN A 322 15.74 17.64 39.18
CA GLN A 322 16.90 18.03 39.99
C GLN A 322 18.08 18.31 39.06
N LEU A 323 18.20 19.58 38.63
CA LEU A 323 19.43 20.22 38.16
C LEU A 323 19.12 21.72 37.94
N GLN A 324 18.63 22.36 38.99
CA GLN A 324 18.73 23.81 39.21
C GLN A 324 18.83 24.01 40.72
N GLU A 325 20.06 23.98 41.24
CA GLU A 325 20.53 24.90 42.28
C GLU A 325 22.07 24.91 42.27
N PRO A 326 22.72 26.05 42.58
CA PRO A 326 24.13 26.29 42.30
C PRO A 326 25.03 25.73 43.41
N SER A 327 26.00 24.89 43.06
CA SER A 327 27.03 24.44 44.01
C SER A 327 28.12 25.49 44.16
N GLU A 328 28.38 25.90 45.40
CA GLU A 328 29.51 26.72 45.85
C GLU A 328 30.89 26.19 45.37
N PRO A 329 31.93 27.05 45.30
CA PRO A 329 33.22 26.65 44.77
C PRO A 329 34.00 25.73 45.73
N VAL A 330 34.45 24.60 45.21
CA VAL A 330 35.32 23.63 45.90
C VAL A 330 36.75 24.19 46.00
N PRO A 331 37.45 24.09 47.16
CA PRO A 331 38.82 24.57 47.31
C PRO A 331 39.83 23.67 46.57
N ALA A 332 40.92 24.27 46.09
CA ALA A 332 41.94 23.63 45.28
C ALA A 332 42.73 22.53 46.04
N PRO A 333 43.14 21.43 45.37
CA PRO A 333 43.93 20.37 45.98
C PRO A 333 45.41 20.77 46.17
N PRO A 334 46.12 20.16 47.15
CA PRO A 334 47.52 20.48 47.42
C PRO A 334 48.47 19.91 46.33
N ALA A 335 49.58 20.60 46.12
CA ALA A 335 50.58 20.27 45.10
C ALA A 335 51.30 18.93 45.39
N PRO A 336 51.51 18.06 44.37
CA PRO A 336 52.28 16.84 44.54
C PRO A 336 53.80 17.08 44.50
N VAL A 337 54.49 16.35 45.38
CA VAL A 337 55.94 16.32 45.60
C VAL A 337 56.69 15.71 44.41
N SER A 338 57.86 16.28 44.10
CA SER A 338 58.76 15.91 43.01
C SER A 338 59.53 14.59 43.22
N THR A 339 59.70 13.82 42.15
CA THR A 339 60.77 12.79 42.02
C THR A 339 61.51 12.90 40.67
N PRO A 340 62.79 12.49 40.59
CA PRO A 340 63.80 12.99 39.63
C PRO A 340 63.77 12.30 38.25
N PRO A 341 64.57 12.79 37.26
CA PRO A 341 64.32 12.55 35.85
C PRO A 341 64.97 11.25 35.34
N VAL A 342 64.27 10.57 34.42
CA VAL A 342 64.89 9.61 33.49
C VAL A 342 65.00 10.28 32.12
N VAL A 343 66.21 10.22 31.60
CA VAL A 343 66.74 10.95 30.46
C VAL A 343 66.73 10.05 29.22
N VAL A 344 66.24 10.61 28.09
CA VAL A 344 66.62 10.34 26.68
C VAL A 344 65.96 9.11 26.02
N ARG A 345 65.41 9.16 24.79
CA ARG A 345 65.92 9.74 23.53
C ARG A 345 64.78 9.96 22.52
N GLN A 346 64.79 11.07 21.77
CA GLN A 346 63.93 11.30 20.60
C GLN A 346 64.54 10.72 19.31
N PRO A 347 63.70 10.48 18.28
CA PRO A 347 64.04 10.93 16.93
C PRO A 347 62.99 11.89 16.32
N GLN A 348 63.54 12.74 15.45
CA GLN A 348 63.04 13.94 14.75
C GLN A 348 61.93 13.71 13.70
N PRO A 349 61.31 14.80 13.17
CA PRO A 349 60.05 14.79 12.44
C PRO A 349 60.23 14.68 10.92
N SER A 350 59.22 14.14 10.21
CA SER A 350 59.09 14.30 8.76
C SER A 350 57.98 15.29 8.39
N SER A 351 58.32 16.07 7.38
CA SER A 351 57.69 17.23 6.79
C SER A 351 56.32 16.96 6.15
N GLY A 352 55.45 17.97 6.14
CA GLY A 352 54.26 17.94 5.28
C GLY A 352 53.15 18.96 5.54
N SER A 353 53.48 20.20 5.90
CA SER A 353 52.52 21.32 5.89
C SER A 353 52.00 21.57 4.47
N ARG A 354 50.68 21.62 4.27
CA ARG A 354 50.05 22.59 3.35
C ARG A 354 48.51 22.64 3.42
N TRP A 355 48.02 23.86 3.65
CA TRP A 355 46.65 24.42 3.46
C TRP A 355 45.63 24.35 4.61
N LYS A 356 45.63 25.43 5.41
CA LYS A 356 44.44 26.02 6.04
C LYS A 356 43.89 27.14 5.13
N ASN A 357 42.57 27.35 5.24
CA ASN A 357 41.76 28.54 4.89
C ASN A 357 41.22 28.67 3.46
N VAL A 358 40.06 29.35 3.38
CA VAL A 358 39.17 29.72 2.25
C VAL A 358 37.90 28.82 2.21
N LEU A 359 36.65 29.24 2.43
CA LEU A 359 35.99 30.53 2.63
C LEU A 359 34.61 30.32 3.30
N THR A 360 34.40 30.98 4.43
CA THR A 360 33.10 31.40 4.97
C THR A 360 32.79 32.78 4.40
N SER A 361 31.66 32.97 3.72
CA SER A 361 30.95 34.26 3.51
C SER A 361 30.21 34.23 2.17
N LEU A 362 28.86 34.24 2.21
CA LEU A 362 27.96 35.00 1.32
C LEU A 362 26.50 34.63 1.65
N ALA A 363 26.01 35.18 2.75
CA ALA A 363 24.60 35.17 3.10
C ALA A 363 24.20 36.56 3.61
N THR A 364 24.20 37.56 2.74
CA THR A 364 23.38 38.77 2.90
C THR A 364 23.31 39.52 1.57
N ARG A 365 22.12 40.07 1.26
CA ARG A 365 21.75 40.96 0.14
C ARG A 365 21.17 40.27 -1.10
N LEU A 366 19.85 40.16 -1.13
CA LEU A 366 19.01 40.90 -2.10
C LEU A 366 17.51 40.64 -1.79
N LEU A 367 17.05 41.29 -0.72
CA LEU A 367 15.68 41.77 -0.58
C LEU A 367 15.75 43.23 -0.97
N MET A 368 15.36 43.57 -2.20
CA MET A 368 14.88 44.88 -2.66
C MET A 368 14.68 44.75 -4.16
N PHE A 369 13.42 44.69 -4.61
CA PHE A 369 12.88 45.44 -5.75
C PHE A 369 11.39 45.13 -5.84
N ALA A 370 10.62 45.88 -5.06
CA ALA A 370 9.25 46.25 -5.38
C ALA A 370 9.27 47.77 -5.59
N THR A 371 8.87 48.20 -6.79
CA THR A 371 8.28 49.50 -7.20
C THR A 371 8.77 49.91 -8.60
N SER A 372 8.01 49.52 -9.62
CA SER A 372 7.46 50.40 -10.68
C SER A 372 6.53 49.57 -11.55
#